data_AF-R9QYT0-F1
#
_entry.id   AF-R9QYT0-F1
#
_cell.length_a   1.000
_cell.length_b   1.000
_cell.length_c   1.000
_cell.angle_alpha   90.00
_cell.angle_beta   90.00
_cell.angle_gamma   90.00
#
_symmetry.space_group_name_H-M   'P 1'
#
loop_
_entity.id
_entity.type
_entity.pdbx_description
1 polymer ?
#
loop_
_entity_poly.entity_id
_entity_poly.type
_entity_poly.pdbx_seq_one_letter_code
_entity_poly.pdbx_strand_id
1 'polypeptide(L)'
;YIFHASVIKSAIRQKKNVVTTSYVSPAMMELDQQCKDAGITVMNEIGLDPGIDHLYAVKTIDEVHKEGGKVISFLSYCGGLPAPESSGNPLGYKFSWSPRGVLLALR
;
A
#
# COMPACT_ATOMS: atom_id res chain seq x y z
N TYR A 1 -10.02 5.10 -0.08
CA TYR A 1 -8.94 6.06 -0.36
C TYR A 1 -9.13 7.43 0.28
N ILE A 2 -10.27 8.14 0.13
CA ILE A 2 -10.41 9.52 0.66
C ILE A 2 -10.76 9.64 2.15
N PHE A 3 -11.15 8.54 2.81
CA PHE A 3 -11.68 8.60 4.18
C PHE A 3 -10.63 8.37 5.28
N HIS A 4 -9.42 7.96 4.93
CA HIS A 4 -8.38 7.57 5.90
C HIS A 4 -8.05 8.71 6.86
N ALA A 5 -7.91 9.94 6.38
CA ALA A 5 -7.66 11.11 7.23
C ALA A 5 -8.78 11.32 8.28
N SER A 6 -10.05 11.13 7.90
CA SER A 6 -11.18 11.24 8.84
C SER A 6 -11.16 10.14 9.90
N VAL A 7 -10.82 8.91 9.50
CA VAL A 7 -10.65 7.78 10.44
C VAL A 7 -9.50 8.04 11.41
N ILE A 8 -8.35 8.50 10.91
CA ILE A 8 -7.16 8.83 11.72
C ILE A 8 -7.48 9.96 12.71
N LYS A 9 -8.18 11.02 12.28
CA LYS A 9 -8.64 12.09 13.18
C LYS A 9 -9.51 11.54 14.31
N SER A 10 -10.37 10.56 14.04
CA SER A 10 -11.16 9.89 15.07
C SER A 10 -10.28 9.06 16.01
N ALA A 11 -9.34 8.30 15.45
CA ALA A 11 -8.41 7.47 16.18
C ALA A 11 -7.50 8.27 17.13
N ILE A 12 -7.02 9.44 16.71
CA ILE A 12 -6.27 10.41 17.53
C ILE A 12 -7.10 10.79 18.76
N ARG A 13 -8.36 11.21 18.57
CA ARG A 13 -9.25 11.61 19.69
C ARG A 13 -9.49 10.49 20.69
N GLN A 14 -9.54 9.24 20.21
CA GLN A 14 -9.84 8.06 21.02
C GLN A 14 -8.60 7.30 21.49
N LYS A 15 -7.40 7.77 21.12
CA LYS A 15 -6.12 7.10 21.35
C LYS A 15 -6.14 5.62 20.92
N LYS A 16 -6.60 5.35 19.69
CA LYS A 16 -6.64 4.01 19.10
C LYS A 16 -5.68 3.89 17.93
N ASN A 17 -5.03 2.75 17.81
CA ASN A 17 -4.17 2.44 16.66
C ASN A 17 -5.02 2.21 15.40
N VAL A 18 -4.41 2.40 14.22
CA VAL A 18 -5.06 2.22 12.92
C VAL A 18 -4.16 1.39 12.02
N VAL A 19 -4.77 0.52 11.20
CA VAL A 19 -4.08 -0.20 10.12
C VAL A 19 -4.84 0.01 8.81
N THR A 20 -4.13 0.27 7.71
CA THR A 20 -4.71 0.32 6.36
C THR A 20 -3.80 -0.37 5.34
N THR A 21 -4.39 -0.87 4.24
CA THR A 21 -3.67 -1.47 3.11
C THR A 21 -3.48 -0.48 1.96
N SER A 22 -3.57 0.82 2.23
CA SER A 22 -3.53 1.88 1.22
C SER A 22 -2.26 2.69 1.33
N TYR A 23 -1.87 3.33 0.22
CA TYR A 23 -0.82 4.35 0.21
C TYR A 23 -1.05 5.44 1.26
N VAL A 24 0.05 5.91 1.82
CA VAL A 24 0.07 7.09 2.69
C VAL A 24 -0.14 8.34 1.83
N SER A 25 -1.29 8.99 1.99
CA SER A 25 -1.61 10.22 1.27
C SER A 25 -1.05 11.48 1.96
N PRO A 26 -0.87 12.62 1.25
CA PRO A 26 -0.44 13.88 1.88
C PRO A 26 -1.32 14.29 3.08
N ALA A 27 -2.64 14.15 2.96
CA ALA A 27 -3.59 14.44 4.04
C ALA A 27 -3.45 13.50 5.26
N MET A 28 -2.88 12.31 5.08
CA MET A 28 -2.53 11.41 6.20
C MET A 28 -1.20 11.83 6.84
N MET A 29 -0.20 12.22 6.04
CA MET A 29 1.09 12.69 6.53
C MET A 29 0.98 13.96 7.37
N GLU A 30 0.06 14.87 7.04
CA GLU A 30 -0.22 16.06 7.85
C GLU A 30 -0.65 15.74 9.29
N LEU A 31 -1.09 14.50 9.56
CA LEU A 31 -1.53 14.05 10.88
C LEU A 31 -0.43 13.32 11.67
N ASP A 32 0.77 13.12 11.10
CA ASP A 32 1.85 12.33 11.71
C ASP A 32 2.22 12.81 13.12
N GLN A 33 2.46 14.11 13.28
CA GLN A 33 2.80 14.66 14.60
C GLN A 33 1.67 14.47 15.62
N GLN A 34 0.40 14.64 15.21
CA GLN A 34 -0.74 14.44 16.10
C GLN A 34 -0.90 12.98 16.52
N CYS A 35 -0.57 12.02 15.64
CA CYS A 35 -0.54 10.59 15.98
C CYS A 35 0.54 10.29 17.03
N LYS A 36 1.74 10.86 16.86
CA LYS A 36 2.86 10.75 17.82
C LYS A 36 2.48 11.34 19.18
N ASP A 37 1.93 12.56 19.20
CA ASP A 37 1.50 13.24 20.43
C ASP A 37 0.38 12.47 21.16
N ALA A 38 -0.52 11.82 20.42
CA ALA A 38 -1.56 10.97 20.97
C ALA A 38 -1.04 9.58 21.44
N GLY A 39 0.20 9.23 21.12
CA GLY A 39 0.81 7.94 21.47
C GLY A 39 0.20 6.76 20.71
N ILE A 40 -0.27 6.97 19.48
CA ILE A 40 -0.86 5.92 18.64
C ILE A 40 0.03 5.57 17.45
N THR A 41 -0.08 4.32 17.00
CA THR A 41 0.51 3.84 15.74
C THR A 41 -0.54 3.80 14.64
N VAL A 42 -0.19 4.37 13.49
CA VAL A 42 -0.96 4.26 12.24
C VAL A 42 -0.08 3.55 11.21
N MET A 43 -0.35 2.26 10.99
CA MET A 43 0.40 1.45 10.02
C MET A 43 -0.35 1.41 8.68
N ASN A 44 0.32 1.77 7.60
CA ASN A 44 -0.26 1.81 6.26
C ASN A 44 0.49 0.84 5.33
N GLU A 45 0.13 0.83 4.05
CA GLU A 45 0.92 0.16 3.00
C GLU A 45 1.26 -1.31 3.31
N ILE A 46 0.29 -2.05 3.84
CA ILE A 46 0.46 -3.45 4.27
C ILE A 46 -0.56 -4.40 3.59
N GLY A 47 -0.76 -4.24 2.29
CA GLY A 47 -1.56 -5.11 1.42
C GLY A 47 -0.69 -6.00 0.52
N LEU A 48 -0.99 -6.01 -0.78
CA LEU A 48 -0.19 -6.67 -1.82
C LEU A 48 0.76 -5.67 -2.50
N ASP A 49 0.15 -4.63 -3.08
CA ASP A 49 0.78 -3.48 -3.72
C ASP A 49 -0.12 -2.28 -3.39
N PRO A 50 0.24 -1.46 -2.36
CA PRO A 50 1.46 -1.52 -1.57
C PRO A 50 1.39 -2.52 -0.40
N GLY A 51 2.48 -3.24 -0.13
CA GLY A 51 2.64 -4.16 1.00
C GLY A 51 3.71 -5.23 0.78
N ILE A 52 3.31 -6.40 0.29
CA ILE A 52 4.21 -7.54 0.07
C ILE A 52 5.36 -7.16 -0.87
N ASP A 53 5.09 -6.34 -1.88
CA ASP A 53 6.10 -5.77 -2.77
C ASP A 53 7.19 -4.99 -1.99
N HIS A 54 6.81 -4.14 -1.04
CA HIS A 54 7.75 -3.43 -0.17
C HIS A 54 8.58 -4.40 0.68
N LEU A 55 7.95 -5.41 1.27
CA LEU A 55 8.64 -6.36 2.14
C LEU A 55 9.78 -7.08 1.41
N TYR A 56 9.51 -7.60 0.20
CA TYR A 56 10.52 -8.31 -0.59
C TYR A 56 11.54 -7.39 -1.25
N ALA A 57 11.13 -6.18 -1.65
CA ALA A 57 12.05 -5.17 -2.16
C ALA A 57 13.08 -4.77 -1.09
N VAL A 58 12.61 -4.35 0.09
CA VAL A 58 13.48 -3.95 1.21
C VAL A 58 14.38 -5.09 1.65
N LYS A 59 13.85 -6.32 1.79
CA LYS A 59 14.65 -7.50 2.14
C LYS A 59 15.84 -7.67 1.20
N THR A 60 15.58 -7.69 -0.10
CA THR A 60 16.62 -7.97 -1.10
C THR A 60 17.63 -6.82 -1.19
N ILE A 61 17.16 -5.57 -1.14
CA ILE A 61 18.04 -4.38 -1.14
C ILE A 61 18.95 -4.38 0.10
N ASP A 62 18.40 -4.68 1.28
CA ASP A 62 19.14 -4.76 2.54
C ASP A 62 20.21 -5.86 2.51
N GLU A 63 19.88 -7.04 1.99
CA GLU A 63 20.82 -8.14 1.80
C GLU A 63 22.00 -7.74 0.90
N VAL A 64 21.71 -7.14 -0.27
CA VAL A 64 22.75 -6.64 -1.19
C VAL A 64 23.65 -5.61 -0.51
N HIS A 65 23.08 -4.65 0.22
CA HIS A 65 23.86 -3.61 0.88
C HIS A 65 24.71 -4.15 2.05
N LYS A 66 24.20 -5.12 2.82
CA LYS A 66 24.95 -5.76 3.92
C LYS A 66 26.20 -6.50 3.44
N GLU A 67 26.16 -7.01 2.22
CA GLU A 67 27.30 -7.66 1.57
C GLU A 67 28.22 -6.67 0.81
N GLY A 68 27.98 -5.35 0.94
CA GLY A 68 28.77 -4.31 0.27
C GLY A 68 28.46 -4.17 -1.22
N GLY A 69 27.41 -4.83 -1.71
CA GLY A 69 26.93 -4.72 -3.08
C GLY A 69 26.19 -3.41 -3.36
N LYS A 70 25.83 -3.19 -4.63
CA LYS A 70 25.06 -2.03 -5.08
C LYS A 70 23.91 -2.47 -5.97
N VAL A 71 22.71 -1.97 -5.70
CA VAL A 71 21.55 -2.15 -6.58
C VAL A 71 21.66 -1.18 -7.75
N ILE A 72 22.04 -1.69 -8.92
CA ILE A 72 22.21 -0.87 -10.14
C ILE A 72 20.92 -0.74 -10.98
N SER A 73 19.93 -1.60 -10.72
CA SER A 73 18.62 -1.59 -11.36
C SER A 73 17.60 -2.29 -10.45
N PHE A 74 16.36 -1.77 -10.44
CA PHE A 74 15.23 -2.34 -9.72
C PHE A 74 13.99 -2.29 -10.61
N LEU A 75 13.36 -3.44 -10.84
CA LEU A 75 12.16 -3.58 -11.65
C LEU A 75 11.18 -4.46 -10.87
N SER A 76 9.95 -3.99 -10.70
CA SER A 76 8.88 -4.73 -10.02
C SER A 76 7.59 -4.59 -10.83
N TYR A 77 6.94 -5.71 -11.12
CA TYR A 77 5.67 -5.77 -11.84
C TYR A 77 4.68 -6.61 -11.03
N CYS A 78 3.47 -6.09 -10.85
CA CYS A 78 2.38 -6.76 -10.12
C CYS A 78 1.09 -6.69 -10.94
N GLY A 79 0.26 -7.73 -10.86
CA GLY A 79 -1.02 -7.78 -11.56
C GLY A 79 -1.98 -8.77 -10.94
N GLY A 80 -3.10 -8.26 -10.41
CA GLY A 80 -4.24 -9.08 -9.98
C GLY A 80 -5.15 -9.38 -11.18
N LEU A 81 -4.96 -10.56 -11.79
CA LEU A 81 -5.69 -11.01 -12.97
C LEU A 81 -6.45 -12.31 -12.69
N PRO A 82 -7.54 -12.61 -13.43
CA PRO A 82 -8.11 -13.96 -13.41
C PRO A 82 -7.07 -14.98 -13.89
N ALA A 83 -7.21 -16.23 -13.43
CA ALA A 83 -6.45 -17.33 -14.00
C ALA A 83 -6.71 -17.44 -15.52
N PRO A 84 -5.76 -17.95 -16.33
CA PRO A 84 -5.88 -17.98 -17.79
C PRO A 84 -7.16 -18.66 -18.30
N GLU A 85 -7.57 -19.77 -17.70
CA GLU A 85 -8.81 -20.49 -18.02
C GLU A 85 -10.08 -19.68 -17.70
N SER A 86 -9.95 -18.65 -16.87
CA SER A 86 -11.03 -17.75 -16.45
C SER A 86 -11.03 -16.41 -17.18
N SER A 87 -10.13 -16.16 -18.14
CA SER A 87 -9.92 -14.85 -18.78
C SER A 87 -10.69 -14.65 -20.10
N GLY A 88 -11.55 -15.59 -20.50
CA GLY A 88 -12.31 -15.57 -21.76
C GLY A 88 -13.42 -14.52 -21.87
N ASN A 89 -13.10 -13.24 -21.63
CA ASN A 89 -13.97 -12.08 -21.83
C ASN A 89 -13.23 -10.96 -22.60
N PRO A 90 -13.92 -9.94 -23.12
CA PRO A 90 -13.30 -8.93 -23.99
C PRO A 90 -12.12 -8.14 -23.41
N LEU A 91 -12.01 -8.05 -22.08
CA LEU A 91 -10.94 -7.33 -21.41
C LEU A 91 -9.82 -8.25 -20.89
N GLY A 92 -10.01 -9.58 -20.94
CA GLY A 92 -9.12 -10.51 -20.24
C GLY A 92 -9.09 -10.28 -18.72
N TYR A 93 -10.08 -9.57 -18.15
CA TYR A 93 -10.04 -9.06 -16.78
C TYR A 93 -11.30 -9.40 -15.99
N LYS A 94 -11.17 -9.64 -14.69
CA LYS A 94 -12.28 -9.80 -13.74
C LYS A 94 -11.97 -9.02 -12.48
N PHE A 95 -12.96 -8.31 -11.94
CA PHE A 95 -12.77 -7.50 -10.76
C PHE A 95 -12.65 -8.37 -9.50
N SER A 96 -11.48 -8.36 -8.86
CA SER A 96 -11.23 -8.98 -7.55
C SER A 96 -11.09 -7.96 -6.42
N TRP A 97 -11.14 -6.67 -6.74
CA TRP A 97 -11.13 -5.53 -5.82
C TRP A 97 -11.94 -4.36 -6.41
N SER A 98 -12.00 -3.23 -5.71
CA SER A 98 -12.88 -2.10 -6.07
C SER A 98 -12.74 -1.70 -7.56
N PRO A 99 -13.78 -1.87 -8.40
CA PRO A 99 -13.72 -1.52 -9.82
C PRO A 99 -13.41 -0.04 -10.06
N ARG A 100 -13.95 0.83 -9.19
CA ARG A 100 -13.62 2.26 -9.18
C ARG A 100 -12.13 2.49 -8.92
N GLY A 101 -11.54 1.70 -8.01
CA GLY A 101 -10.10 1.73 -7.75
C GLY A 101 -9.29 1.34 -8.98
N VAL A 102 -9.68 0.26 -9.68
CA VAL A 102 -9.03 -0.19 -10.93
C VAL A 102 -9.01 0.94 -11.95
N LEU A 103 -10.16 1.56 -12.21
CA LEU A 103 -10.26 2.62 -13.21
C LEU A 103 -9.50 3.90 -12.83
N LEU A 104 -9.34 4.17 -11.54
CA LEU A 104 -8.54 5.31 -11.07
C LEU A 104 -7.03 5.04 -11.14
N ALA A 105 -6.61 3.78 -11.08
CA ALA A 105 -5.20 3.39 -11.22
C ALA A 105 -4.71 3.44 -12.69
N LEU A 106 -5.61 3.54 -13.67
CA LEU A 106 -5.28 3.67 -15.09
C LEU A 106 -4.96 5.12 -15.52
N ARG A 107 -4.96 6.07 -14.58
CA ARG A 107 -4.61 7.48 -14.81
C ARG A 107 -3.21 7.75 -14.32
#